data_AF-A0A3S5DI45-F1
#
_entry.id   AF-A0A3S5DI45-F1
#
_cell.length_a   1.000
_cell.length_b   1.000
_cell.length_c   1.000
_cell.angle_alpha   90.00
_cell.angle_beta   90.00
_cell.angle_gamma   90.00
#
_symmetry.space_group_name_H-M   'P 1'
#
loop_
_entity.id
_entity.type
_entity.pdbx_description
1 polymer ?
#
loop_
_entity_poly.entity_id
_entity_poly.type
_entity_poly.pdbx_seq_one_letter_code
_entity_poly.pdbx_strand_id
1 'polypeptide(L)'
;MSPYLVNQDTLYGTGQLPKFAGDLFHTRPLEEEADSSNYALIPTAEVPLTNLVRDEIIDEDDLPIKMTAHTPCFRSEAGSYGRDTRGLIRMHQFDKVEMVQIVRPEDSMAALEEMTGHAEKVLQLLGLPYRKVALCTGDMGFSACKTYDLEVWVPAQNTYREISSCSNVWDFQARRMQARCRSKSDKKTRLVHTLNGSGLAVGRTLVALMENYQQADGRIEIPEVLRPYMRGLEYIG
;
A
#
# COMPACT_ATOMS: atom_id res chain seq x y z
N MET A 1 3.88 -14.02 4.39
CA MET A 1 2.86 -13.71 5.42
C MET A 1 3.50 -12.76 6.42
N SER A 2 2.81 -11.70 6.84
CA SER A 2 3.32 -10.68 7.76
C SER A 2 2.42 -10.60 8.99
N PRO A 3 2.93 -10.25 10.19
CA PRO A 3 2.09 -9.89 11.34
C PRO A 3 1.16 -8.72 11.02
N TYR A 4 -0.05 -8.73 11.59
CA TYR A 4 -1.01 -7.62 11.48
C TYR A 4 -1.02 -6.70 12.70
N LEU A 5 -0.35 -7.12 13.78
CA LEU A 5 0.00 -6.31 14.94
C LEU A 5 1.49 -6.02 14.88
N VAL A 6 1.87 -4.76 15.09
CA VAL A 6 3.26 -4.32 15.08
C VAL A 6 3.57 -3.49 16.32
N ASN A 7 4.83 -3.56 16.74
CA ASN A 7 5.33 -2.79 17.87
C ASN A 7 5.63 -1.32 17.49
N GLN A 8 5.95 -0.52 18.50
CA GLN A 8 6.23 0.91 18.34
C GLN A 8 7.43 1.16 17.42
N ASP A 9 8.52 0.39 17.54
CA ASP A 9 9.73 0.57 16.71
C ASP A 9 9.43 0.44 15.22
N THR A 10 8.57 -0.53 14.87
CA THR A 10 8.12 -0.74 13.49
C THR A 10 7.37 0.50 12.96
N LEU A 11 6.47 1.07 13.77
CA LEU A 11 5.71 2.28 13.41
C LEU A 11 6.60 3.53 13.31
N TYR A 12 7.65 3.62 14.13
CA TYR A 12 8.65 4.68 14.03
C TYR A 12 9.48 4.55 12.74
N GLY A 13 9.83 3.32 12.35
CA GLY A 13 10.59 3.02 11.14
C GLY A 13 9.92 3.56 9.88
N THR A 14 8.62 3.30 9.72
CA THR A 14 7.85 3.71 8.53
C THR A 14 7.17 5.07 8.64
N GLY A 15 7.24 5.73 9.80
CA GLY A 15 6.87 7.14 9.97
C GLY A 15 5.44 7.39 10.45
N GLN A 16 4.67 6.35 10.78
CA GLN A 16 3.38 6.51 11.47
C GLN A 16 3.59 7.16 12.84
N LEU A 17 4.66 6.80 13.55
CA LEU A 17 5.06 7.47 14.78
C LEU A 17 6.19 8.49 14.55
N PRO A 18 6.18 9.61 15.31
CA PRO A 18 5.29 9.92 16.44
C PRO A 18 4.00 10.69 16.07
N LYS A 19 3.82 11.08 14.81
CA LYS A 19 2.83 12.11 14.42
C LYS A 19 1.40 11.58 14.26
N PHE A 20 1.24 10.33 13.79
CA PHE A 20 -0.04 9.78 13.32
C PHE A 20 -0.58 8.68 14.24
N ALA A 21 -0.28 8.73 15.54
CA ALA A 21 -0.79 7.74 16.50
C ALA A 21 -2.33 7.65 16.52
N GLY A 22 -3.02 8.78 16.28
CA GLY A 22 -4.48 8.86 16.22
C GLY A 22 -5.11 8.20 14.99
N ASP A 23 -4.32 7.86 13.97
CA ASP A 23 -4.79 7.22 12.74
C ASP A 23 -4.85 5.68 12.87
N LEU A 24 -4.34 5.15 13.99
CA LEU A 24 -4.14 3.74 14.24
C LEU A 24 -5.10 3.19 15.31
N PHE A 25 -5.41 1.89 15.22
CA PHE A 25 -6.01 1.15 16.31
C PHE A 25 -4.91 0.53 17.19
N HIS A 26 -4.93 0.84 18.48
CA HIS A 26 -3.99 0.31 19.47
C HIS A 26 -4.63 -0.80 20.30
N THR A 27 -3.89 -1.87 20.55
CA THR A 27 -4.32 -2.92 21.49
C THR A 27 -3.83 -2.60 22.89
N ARG A 28 -4.59 -2.99 23.91
CA ARG A 28 -4.09 -2.94 25.28
C ARG A 28 -2.97 -3.98 25.44
N PRO A 29 -1.92 -3.68 26.24
CA PRO A 29 -0.93 -4.68 26.59
C PRO A 29 -1.57 -5.92 27.20
N LEU A 30 -1.03 -7.09 26.87
CA LEU A 30 -1.36 -8.36 27.47
C LEU A 30 -0.76 -8.42 28.88
N GLU A 31 -1.44 -9.07 29.82
CA GLU A 31 -0.99 -9.18 31.21
C GLU A 31 0.36 -9.92 31.33
N GLU A 32 0.55 -10.98 30.54
CA GLU A 32 1.79 -11.78 30.52
C GLU A 32 2.97 -11.05 29.82
N GLU A 33 2.70 -9.99 29.07
CA GLU A 33 3.68 -9.22 28.29
C GLU A 33 3.52 -7.70 28.53
N ALA A 34 3.22 -7.29 29.77
CA ALA A 34 2.74 -5.94 30.09
C ALA A 34 3.64 -4.81 29.56
N ASP A 35 4.96 -5.02 29.54
CA ASP A 35 5.94 -4.01 29.13
C ASP A 35 6.35 -4.11 27.64
N SER A 36 5.99 -5.20 26.94
CA SER A 36 6.43 -5.48 25.55
C SER A 36 5.31 -5.58 24.53
N SER A 37 4.04 -5.65 24.96
CA SER A 37 2.88 -5.91 24.09
C SER A 37 2.05 -4.67 23.72
N ASN A 38 2.68 -3.50 23.71
CA ASN A 38 2.04 -2.28 23.21
C ASN A 38 2.05 -2.24 21.67
N TYR A 39 1.06 -2.90 21.08
CA TYR A 39 0.93 -3.06 19.64
C TYR A 39 -0.14 -2.15 19.02
N ALA A 40 0.02 -1.88 17.73
CA ALA A 40 -1.04 -1.33 16.89
C ALA A 40 -1.34 -2.26 15.72
N LEU A 41 -2.60 -2.24 15.26
CA LEU A 41 -2.99 -2.88 14.01
C LEU A 41 -2.40 -2.11 12.82
N ILE A 42 -1.92 -2.84 11.81
CA ILE A 42 -1.25 -2.22 10.66
C ILE A 42 -2.24 -1.40 9.80
N PRO A 43 -1.91 -0.16 9.42
CA PRO A 43 -2.71 0.64 8.49
C PRO A 43 -2.47 0.28 7.02
N THR A 44 -1.42 -0.51 6.76
CA THR A 44 -0.98 -1.03 5.46
C THR A 44 0.13 -2.07 5.68
N ALA A 45 0.24 -3.05 4.77
CA ALA A 45 1.35 -4.01 4.78
C ALA A 45 2.73 -3.36 4.51
N GLU A 46 2.78 -2.12 4.01
CA GLU A 46 4.01 -1.31 3.91
C GLU A 46 4.75 -1.28 5.25
N VAL A 47 4.02 -1.13 6.36
CA VAL A 47 4.59 -0.98 7.71
C VAL A 47 5.48 -2.18 8.06
N PRO A 48 4.97 -3.41 8.12
CA PRO A 48 5.81 -4.55 8.44
C PRO A 48 6.76 -4.96 7.30
N LEU A 49 6.36 -4.86 6.03
CA LEU A 49 7.22 -5.29 4.90
C LEU A 49 8.47 -4.43 4.78
N THR A 50 8.33 -3.10 4.87
CA THR A 50 9.48 -2.19 4.77
C THR A 50 10.42 -2.33 5.97
N ASN A 51 9.89 -2.67 7.15
CA ASN A 51 10.68 -2.93 8.35
C ASN A 51 11.43 -4.28 8.36
N LEU A 52 11.21 -5.17 7.37
CA LEU A 52 11.98 -6.42 7.30
C LEU A 52 13.48 -6.17 7.12
N VAL A 53 13.86 -5.04 6.51
CA VAL A 53 15.26 -4.64 6.30
C VAL A 53 15.79 -3.69 7.38
N ARG A 54 15.05 -3.51 8.48
CA ARG A 54 15.48 -2.66 9.59
C ARG A 54 16.73 -3.23 10.25
N ASP A 55 17.70 -2.35 10.53
CA ASP A 55 19.00 -2.67 11.10
C ASP A 55 19.88 -3.61 10.24
N GLU A 56 19.56 -3.78 8.96
CA GLU A 56 20.33 -4.62 8.03
C GLU A 56 21.37 -3.83 7.20
N ILE A 57 22.42 -4.55 6.78
CA ILE A 57 23.36 -4.11 5.75
C ILE A 57 23.29 -5.12 4.59
N ILE A 58 22.57 -4.75 3.54
CA ILE A 58 22.29 -5.58 2.36
C ILE A 58 23.45 -5.50 1.36
N ASP A 59 23.83 -6.61 0.73
CA ASP A 59 24.77 -6.58 -0.39
C ASP A 59 24.09 -5.94 -1.60
N GLU A 60 24.74 -5.01 -2.29
CA GLU A 60 24.12 -4.34 -3.45
C GLU A 60 23.78 -5.32 -4.59
N ASP A 61 24.42 -6.49 -4.65
CA ASP A 61 24.08 -7.55 -5.61
C ASP A 61 22.71 -8.20 -5.32
N ASP A 62 22.20 -8.09 -4.09
CA ASP A 62 20.89 -8.62 -3.68
C ASP A 62 19.74 -7.62 -3.92
N LEU A 63 20.04 -6.40 -4.39
CA LEU A 63 19.05 -5.39 -4.73
C LEU A 63 18.68 -5.44 -6.22
N PRO A 64 17.40 -5.22 -6.60
CA PRO A 64 16.29 -4.79 -5.73
C PRO A 64 15.59 -5.96 -5.00
N ILE A 65 15.23 -5.73 -3.74
CA ILE A 65 14.32 -6.63 -3.00
C ILE A 65 12.89 -6.18 -3.29
N LYS A 66 12.10 -7.04 -3.91
CA LYS A 66 10.70 -6.78 -4.27
C LYS A 66 9.78 -7.70 -3.46
N MET A 67 8.87 -7.11 -2.69
CA MET A 67 7.98 -7.82 -1.78
C MET A 67 6.51 -7.48 -2.06
N THR A 68 5.62 -8.43 -1.78
CA THR A 68 4.17 -8.20 -1.81
C THR A 68 3.46 -8.95 -0.69
N ALA A 69 2.35 -8.41 -0.21
CA ALA A 69 1.46 -9.08 0.72
C ALA A 69 0.00 -8.63 0.51
N HIS A 70 -0.92 -9.58 0.65
CA HIS A 70 -2.34 -9.32 0.84
C HIS A 70 -2.61 -9.33 2.35
N THR A 71 -3.09 -8.20 2.90
CA THR A 71 -3.44 -8.09 4.31
C THR A 71 -4.72 -7.28 4.51
N PRO A 72 -5.47 -7.51 5.60
CA PRO A 72 -6.35 -6.49 6.12
C PRO A 72 -5.53 -5.27 6.54
N CYS A 73 -6.10 -4.08 6.37
CA CYS A 73 -5.55 -2.79 6.74
C CYS A 73 -6.54 -2.08 7.66
N PHE A 74 -6.05 -1.51 8.76
CA PHE A 74 -6.88 -0.92 9.81
C PHE A 74 -6.59 0.57 9.99
N ARG A 75 -7.61 1.42 9.82
CA ARG A 75 -7.48 2.89 9.95
C ARG A 75 -8.61 3.46 10.79
N SER A 76 -8.28 4.36 11.71
CA SER A 76 -9.29 5.02 12.54
C SER A 76 -10.21 5.95 11.73
N GLU A 77 -9.74 6.40 10.55
CA GLU A 77 -10.44 7.37 9.68
C GLU A 77 -10.82 8.66 10.45
N ALA A 78 -9.99 9.05 11.42
CA ALA A 78 -10.19 10.27 12.20
C ALA A 78 -10.32 11.51 11.29
N GLY A 79 -11.33 12.35 11.54
CA GLY A 79 -11.57 13.57 10.77
C GLY A 79 -12.34 13.40 9.46
N SER A 80 -12.86 12.20 9.14
CA SER A 80 -13.61 11.95 7.90
C SER A 80 -15.13 12.12 8.02
N TYR A 81 -15.64 12.85 9.02
CA TYR A 81 -17.10 12.98 9.26
C TYR A 81 -17.83 13.51 8.01
N GLY A 82 -18.84 12.77 7.55
CA GLY A 82 -19.64 13.13 6.37
C GLY A 82 -19.02 12.80 5.01
N ARG A 83 -17.76 12.33 4.94
CA ARG A 83 -17.13 11.90 3.68
C ARG A 83 -17.24 10.39 3.50
N ASP A 84 -17.71 9.97 2.32
CA ASP A 84 -17.80 8.55 1.91
C ASP A 84 -18.57 7.65 2.92
N THR A 85 -19.62 8.17 3.54
CA THR A 85 -20.35 7.48 4.64
C THR A 85 -21.13 6.23 4.20
N ARG A 86 -21.35 6.04 2.89
CA ARG A 86 -22.07 4.91 2.30
C ARG A 86 -21.16 4.11 1.37
N GLY A 87 -21.20 2.78 1.49
CA GLY A 87 -20.48 1.86 0.61
C GLY A 87 -19.10 1.47 1.14
N LEU A 88 -18.25 0.93 0.26
CA LEU A 88 -16.98 0.28 0.65
C LEU A 88 -15.73 1.17 0.42
N ILE A 89 -15.92 2.45 0.08
CA ILE A 89 -14.80 3.34 -0.31
C ILE A 89 -13.90 3.70 0.89
N ARG A 90 -14.50 3.89 2.07
CA ARG A 90 -13.81 4.28 3.30
C ARG A 90 -14.32 3.46 4.48
N MET A 91 -13.56 2.45 4.87
CA MET A 91 -13.89 1.52 5.95
C MET A 91 -12.77 1.51 6.98
N HIS A 92 -13.10 1.21 8.25
CA HIS A 92 -12.07 1.01 9.27
C HIS A 92 -11.18 -0.20 9.00
N GLN A 93 -11.72 -1.21 8.33
CA GLN A 93 -10.99 -2.37 7.84
C GLN A 93 -11.23 -2.54 6.35
N PHE A 94 -10.16 -2.72 5.59
CA PHE A 94 -10.22 -3.03 4.17
C PHE A 94 -9.02 -3.88 3.76
N ASP A 95 -9.17 -4.70 2.73
CA ASP A 95 -8.08 -5.50 2.20
C ASP A 95 -7.27 -4.73 1.16
N LYS A 96 -5.95 -4.94 1.18
CA LYS A 96 -5.02 -4.38 0.20
C LYS A 96 -3.96 -5.40 -0.18
N VAL A 97 -3.63 -5.43 -1.47
CA VAL A 97 -2.41 -6.08 -1.97
C VAL A 97 -1.35 -4.99 -2.10
N GLU A 98 -0.29 -5.08 -1.29
CA GLU A 98 0.78 -4.09 -1.26
C GLU A 98 1.98 -4.54 -2.07
N MET A 99 2.67 -3.59 -2.69
CA MET A 99 4.00 -3.75 -3.26
C MET A 99 4.99 -2.90 -2.46
N VAL A 100 6.14 -3.47 -2.12
CA VAL A 100 7.27 -2.75 -1.50
C VAL A 100 8.53 -3.08 -2.30
N GLN A 101 9.33 -2.06 -2.60
CA GLN A 101 10.67 -2.25 -3.17
C GLN A 101 11.74 -1.60 -2.30
N ILE A 102 12.81 -2.33 -2.03
CA ILE A 102 14.04 -1.82 -1.43
C ILE A 102 15.08 -1.83 -2.54
N VAL A 103 15.64 -0.66 -2.85
CA VAL A 103 16.45 -0.46 -4.05
C VAL A 103 17.71 0.36 -3.77
N ARG A 104 18.67 0.30 -4.69
CA ARG A 104 19.81 1.21 -4.67
C ARG A 104 19.32 2.65 -4.89
N PRO A 105 19.94 3.65 -4.23
CA PRO A 105 19.54 5.05 -4.33
C PRO A 105 19.29 5.57 -5.76
N GLU A 106 20.20 5.25 -6.68
CA GLU A 106 20.19 5.65 -8.10
C GLU A 106 19.05 5.04 -8.92
N ASP A 107 18.47 3.92 -8.46
CA ASP A 107 17.42 3.21 -9.19
C ASP A 107 16.00 3.65 -8.77
N SER A 108 15.86 4.41 -7.68
CA SER A 108 14.55 4.63 -7.04
C SER A 108 13.52 5.34 -7.91
N MET A 109 13.93 6.27 -8.76
CA MET A 109 12.98 6.95 -9.66
C MET A 109 12.52 6.03 -10.80
N ALA A 110 13.38 5.16 -11.32
CA ALA A 110 12.99 4.15 -12.30
C ALA A 110 12.08 3.07 -11.67
N ALA A 111 12.41 2.66 -10.44
CA ALA A 111 11.59 1.72 -9.66
C ALA A 111 10.19 2.27 -9.37
N LEU A 112 10.04 3.59 -9.18
CA LEU A 112 8.72 4.22 -9.01
C LEU A 112 7.87 4.05 -10.28
N GLU A 113 8.42 4.38 -11.45
CA GLU A 113 7.69 4.22 -12.72
C GLU A 113 7.32 2.75 -12.98
N GLU A 114 8.22 1.82 -12.69
CA GLU A 114 7.97 0.37 -12.79
C GLU A 114 6.82 -0.07 -11.85
N MET A 115 6.89 0.30 -10.57
CA MET A 115 5.88 -0.07 -9.57
C MET A 115 4.51 0.55 -9.86
N THR A 116 4.47 1.80 -10.33
CA THR A 116 3.21 2.40 -10.81
C THR A 116 2.68 1.63 -12.02
N GLY A 117 3.55 1.24 -12.96
CA GLY A 117 3.18 0.37 -14.08
C GLY A 117 2.61 -0.99 -13.65
N HIS A 118 3.13 -1.60 -12.59
CA HIS A 118 2.56 -2.82 -12.01
C HIS A 118 1.13 -2.61 -11.50
N ALA A 119 0.87 -1.52 -10.78
CA ALA A 119 -0.48 -1.17 -10.32
C ALA A 119 -1.43 -0.87 -11.49
N GLU A 120 -0.96 -0.12 -12.49
CA GLU A 120 -1.69 0.17 -13.73
C GLU A 120 -2.07 -1.13 -14.46
N LYS A 121 -1.17 -2.12 -14.49
CA LYS A 121 -1.42 -3.39 -15.17
C LYS A 121 -2.60 -4.16 -14.59
N VAL A 122 -2.82 -4.10 -13.28
CA VAL A 122 -3.99 -4.71 -12.63
C VAL A 122 -5.28 -4.10 -13.17
N LEU A 123 -5.38 -2.77 -13.24
CA LEU A 123 -6.55 -2.07 -13.76
C LEU A 123 -6.78 -2.38 -15.26
N GLN A 124 -5.71 -2.41 -16.06
CA GLN A 124 -5.77 -2.73 -17.48
C GLN A 124 -6.28 -4.16 -17.73
N LEU A 125 -5.77 -5.15 -16.98
CA LEU A 125 -6.21 -6.54 -17.10
C LEU A 125 -7.66 -6.72 -16.66
N LEU A 126 -8.10 -5.98 -15.64
CA LEU A 126 -9.49 -5.96 -15.17
C LEU A 126 -10.42 -5.13 -16.07
N GLY A 127 -9.92 -4.47 -17.11
CA GLY A 127 -10.73 -3.65 -18.01
C GLY A 127 -11.32 -2.39 -17.34
N LEU A 128 -10.72 -1.89 -16.26
CA LEU A 128 -11.23 -0.74 -15.51
C LEU A 128 -10.62 0.57 -16.01
N PRO A 129 -11.42 1.54 -16.51
CA PRO A 129 -10.91 2.85 -16.90
C PRO A 129 -10.31 3.60 -15.71
N TYR A 130 -9.15 4.23 -15.91
CA TYR A 130 -8.45 4.94 -14.86
C TYR A 130 -7.67 6.15 -15.41
N ARG A 131 -7.24 7.02 -14.49
CA ARG A 131 -6.25 8.08 -14.75
C ARG A 131 -5.09 7.97 -13.77
N LYS A 132 -3.91 8.41 -14.21
CA LYS A 132 -2.71 8.55 -13.37
C LYS A 132 -2.49 10.03 -13.05
N VAL A 133 -2.30 10.35 -11.78
CA VAL A 133 -2.14 11.72 -11.29
C VAL A 133 -0.82 11.83 -10.53
N ALA A 134 0.02 12.79 -10.91
CA ALA A 134 1.18 13.17 -10.10
C ALA A 134 0.72 14.13 -8.99
N LEU A 135 0.92 13.76 -7.73
CA LEU A 135 0.48 14.61 -6.62
C LEU A 135 1.33 15.87 -6.51
N CYS A 136 0.69 16.98 -6.14
CA CYS A 136 1.37 18.22 -5.83
C CYS A 136 1.96 18.18 -4.42
N THR A 137 2.86 19.11 -4.09
CA THR A 137 3.57 19.12 -2.81
C THR A 137 2.66 19.20 -1.59
N GLY A 138 1.51 19.85 -1.69
CA GLY A 138 0.56 20.01 -0.58
C GLY A 138 -0.30 18.78 -0.29
N ASP A 139 -0.33 17.80 -1.20
CA ASP A 139 -1.21 16.62 -1.12
C ASP A 139 -0.42 15.30 -0.97
N MET A 140 0.92 15.37 -0.92
CA MET A 140 1.76 14.19 -0.70
C MET A 140 1.67 13.68 0.74
N GLY A 141 1.73 12.36 0.89
CA GLY A 141 1.85 11.69 2.18
C GLY A 141 3.16 12.05 2.91
N PHE A 142 3.15 11.98 4.24
CA PHE A 142 4.23 12.46 5.09
C PHE A 142 5.64 11.94 4.75
N SER A 143 5.76 10.68 4.35
CA SER A 143 7.04 10.04 4.06
C SER A 143 7.46 10.17 2.60
N ALA A 144 6.55 10.50 1.68
CA ALA A 144 6.84 10.46 0.26
C ALA A 144 7.66 11.67 -0.20
N CYS A 145 8.62 11.44 -1.12
CA CYS A 145 9.27 12.51 -1.88
C CYS A 145 8.61 12.75 -3.25
N LYS A 146 7.93 11.73 -3.79
CA LYS A 146 7.14 11.79 -5.04
C LYS A 146 6.08 10.69 -5.01
N THR A 147 4.86 11.01 -5.41
CA THR A 147 3.72 10.08 -5.42
C THR A 147 2.93 10.17 -6.72
N TYR A 148 2.52 9.01 -7.22
CA TYR A 148 1.50 8.86 -8.25
C TYR A 148 0.26 8.19 -7.66
N ASP A 149 -0.90 8.82 -7.83
CA ASP A 149 -2.17 8.18 -7.55
C ASP A 149 -2.77 7.62 -8.84
N LEU A 150 -3.32 6.41 -8.74
CA LEU A 150 -4.21 5.86 -9.75
C LEU A 150 -5.64 6.06 -9.25
N GLU A 151 -6.46 6.65 -10.09
CA GLU A 151 -7.87 6.85 -9.79
C GLU A 151 -8.71 6.11 -10.83
N VAL A 152 -9.61 5.24 -10.36
CA VAL A 152 -10.49 4.40 -11.18
C VAL A 152 -11.85 5.06 -11.39
N TRP A 153 -12.46 4.86 -12.55
CA TRP A 153 -13.80 5.35 -12.85
C TRP A 153 -14.86 4.68 -11.98
N VAL A 154 -15.71 5.47 -11.34
CA VAL A 154 -16.83 5.02 -10.49
C VAL A 154 -18.15 5.56 -11.10
N PRO A 155 -18.86 4.76 -11.91
CA PRO A 155 -20.04 5.18 -12.67
C PRO A 155 -21.10 5.90 -11.84
N ALA A 156 -21.48 5.37 -10.67
CA ALA A 156 -22.54 5.94 -9.85
C ALA A 156 -22.17 7.32 -9.27
N GLN A 157 -20.87 7.63 -9.20
CA GLN A 157 -20.35 8.91 -8.74
C GLN A 157 -19.96 9.85 -9.89
N ASN A 158 -19.99 9.36 -11.14
CA ASN A 158 -19.61 10.11 -12.34
C ASN A 158 -18.25 10.81 -12.21
N THR A 159 -17.27 10.12 -11.61
CA THR A 159 -15.93 10.66 -11.38
C THR A 159 -14.90 9.53 -11.21
N TYR A 160 -13.62 9.91 -11.16
CA TYR A 160 -12.53 9.02 -10.79
C TYR A 160 -12.30 9.06 -9.27
N ARG A 161 -12.04 7.90 -8.66
CA ARG A 161 -11.73 7.75 -7.23
C ARG A 161 -10.42 7.01 -7.06
N GLU A 162 -9.57 7.50 -6.15
CA GLU A 162 -8.29 6.88 -5.81
C GLU A 162 -8.44 5.39 -5.48
N ILE A 163 -7.63 4.53 -6.12
CA ILE A 163 -7.59 3.07 -5.93
C ILE A 163 -6.17 2.57 -5.60
N SER A 164 -5.16 3.36 -5.94
CA SER A 164 -3.76 3.12 -5.59
C SER A 164 -3.02 4.44 -5.37
N SER A 165 -2.04 4.40 -4.49
CA SER A 165 -1.05 5.45 -4.30
C SER A 165 0.33 4.79 -4.31
N CYS A 166 1.21 5.23 -5.19
CA CYS A 166 2.55 4.69 -5.42
C CYS A 166 3.58 5.76 -5.11
N SER A 167 4.47 5.51 -4.16
CA SER A 167 5.39 6.51 -3.63
C SER A 167 6.86 6.06 -3.67
N ASN A 168 7.73 7.00 -4.02
CA ASN A 168 9.14 6.95 -3.68
C ASN A 168 9.34 7.68 -2.35
N VAL A 169 9.96 7.00 -1.38
CA VAL A 169 10.17 7.51 -0.03
C VAL A 169 11.63 7.95 0.19
N TRP A 170 12.46 7.83 -0.85
CA TRP A 170 13.89 8.14 -0.79
C TRP A 170 14.55 7.39 0.37
N ASP A 171 15.51 8.01 1.04
CA ASP A 171 16.16 7.48 2.24
C ASP A 171 15.42 7.82 3.56
N PHE A 172 14.18 8.33 3.52
CA PHE A 172 13.47 8.81 4.71
C PHE A 172 13.20 7.69 5.73
N GLN A 173 12.57 6.61 5.28
CA GLN A 173 12.31 5.43 6.12
C GLN A 173 13.60 4.66 6.39
N ALA A 174 14.47 4.51 5.38
CA ALA A 174 15.77 3.85 5.55
C ALA A 174 16.60 4.50 6.66
N ARG A 175 16.58 5.82 6.79
CA ARG A 175 17.25 6.55 7.88
C ARG A 175 16.66 6.24 9.25
N ARG A 176 15.34 6.10 9.37
CA ARG A 176 14.68 5.73 10.63
C ARG A 176 14.97 4.29 11.03
N MET A 177 14.97 3.40 10.05
CA MET A 177 15.20 1.97 10.22
C MET A 177 16.68 1.59 10.23
N GLN A 178 17.58 2.53 9.96
CA GLN A 178 19.01 2.24 9.80
C GLN A 178 19.29 1.14 8.74
N ALA A 179 18.42 1.04 7.73
CA ALA A 179 18.51 0.07 6.64
C ALA A 179 19.52 0.54 5.59
N ARG A 180 20.52 -0.29 5.30
CA ARG A 180 21.69 0.10 4.50
C ARG A 180 22.01 -0.92 3.42
N CYS A 181 22.76 -0.48 2.42
CA CYS A 181 23.43 -1.33 1.46
C CYS A 181 24.93 -1.01 1.34
N ARG A 182 25.67 -1.94 0.75
CA ARG A 182 27.09 -1.79 0.47
C ARG A 182 27.51 -2.70 -0.69
N SER A 183 28.24 -2.14 -1.66
CA SER A 183 28.99 -2.91 -2.65
C SER A 183 30.21 -3.59 -2.01
N LYS A 184 30.62 -4.76 -2.53
CA LYS A 184 31.80 -5.51 -2.07
C LYS A 184 33.11 -4.70 -2.10
N SER A 185 33.21 -3.73 -3.00
CA SER A 185 34.37 -2.83 -3.12
C SER A 185 34.41 -1.73 -2.06
N ASP A 186 33.29 -1.46 -1.39
CA ASP A 186 33.09 -0.22 -0.67
C ASP A 186 33.40 -0.37 0.82
N LYS A 187 34.19 0.58 1.33
CA LYS A 187 34.55 0.63 2.76
C LYS A 187 33.44 1.19 3.64
N LYS A 188 32.44 1.85 3.06
CA LYS A 188 31.34 2.51 3.79
C LYS A 188 30.01 2.02 3.26
N THR A 189 29.05 1.88 4.16
CA THR A 189 27.65 1.61 3.83
C THR A 189 26.91 2.90 3.50
N ARG A 190 25.86 2.81 2.70
CA ARG A 190 24.91 3.91 2.43
C ARG A 190 23.49 3.47 2.69
N LEU A 191 22.55 4.40 2.84
CA LEU A 191 21.14 4.07 3.02
C LEU A 191 20.55 3.56 1.71
N VAL A 192 19.66 2.58 1.79
CA VAL A 192 18.81 2.17 0.66
C VAL A 192 17.71 3.22 0.41
N HIS A 193 17.06 3.16 -0.76
CA HIS A 193 15.78 3.82 -0.95
C HIS A 193 14.63 2.82 -0.81
N THR A 194 13.52 3.30 -0.27
CA THR A 194 12.29 2.50 -0.09
C THR A 194 11.17 3.05 -0.97
N LEU A 195 10.35 2.13 -1.48
CA LEU A 195 9.18 2.44 -2.28
C LEU A 195 8.02 1.56 -1.85
N ASN A 196 6.81 2.09 -1.97
CA ASN A 196 5.59 1.34 -1.73
C ASN A 196 4.46 1.75 -2.68
N GLY A 197 3.57 0.83 -2.97
CA GLY A 197 2.41 1.09 -3.82
C GLY A 197 1.31 0.06 -3.68
N SER A 198 0.06 0.50 -3.72
CA SER A 198 -1.09 -0.41 -3.73
C SER A 198 -1.22 -1.10 -5.10
N GLY A 199 -1.39 -2.41 -5.14
CA GLY A 199 -1.63 -3.19 -6.36
C GLY A 199 -2.82 -4.15 -6.25
N LEU A 200 -3.95 -3.83 -5.62
CA LEU A 200 -4.57 -2.53 -5.33
C LEU A 200 -5.28 -2.56 -3.95
N ALA A 201 -5.99 -1.49 -3.58
CA ALA A 201 -7.01 -1.57 -2.54
C ALA A 201 -8.19 -2.45 -3.01
N VAL A 202 -8.32 -3.66 -2.45
CA VAL A 202 -9.21 -4.71 -2.96
C VAL A 202 -10.67 -4.31 -2.84
N GLY A 203 -11.07 -3.73 -1.70
CA GLY A 203 -12.44 -3.25 -1.50
C GLY A 203 -12.87 -2.16 -2.50
N ARG A 204 -11.98 -1.21 -2.81
CA ARG A 204 -12.23 -0.19 -3.84
C ARG A 204 -12.27 -0.79 -5.25
N THR A 205 -11.44 -1.81 -5.51
CA THR A 205 -11.45 -2.55 -6.78
C THR A 205 -12.78 -3.29 -6.97
N LEU A 206 -13.33 -3.89 -5.91
CA LEU A 206 -14.63 -4.53 -5.95
C LEU A 206 -15.76 -3.53 -6.28
N VAL A 207 -15.74 -2.33 -5.69
CA VAL A 207 -16.70 -1.26 -6.04
C VAL A 207 -16.61 -0.92 -7.53
N ALA A 208 -15.39 -0.69 -8.03
CA ALA A 208 -15.18 -0.36 -9.44
C ALA A 208 -15.67 -1.49 -10.36
N LEU A 209 -15.40 -2.76 -10.02
CA LEU A 209 -15.85 -3.91 -10.80
C LEU A 209 -17.38 -3.98 -10.81
N MET A 210 -18.03 -3.98 -9.64
CA MET A 210 -19.48 -4.08 -9.54
C MET A 210 -20.19 -2.97 -10.31
N GLU A 211 -19.71 -1.73 -10.23
CA GLU A 211 -20.36 -0.62 -10.93
C GLU A 211 -20.09 -0.60 -12.44
N ASN A 212 -18.87 -0.96 -12.89
CA ASN A 212 -18.52 -0.93 -14.31
C ASN A 212 -19.04 -2.15 -15.09
N TYR A 213 -19.24 -3.29 -14.42
CA TYR A 213 -19.67 -4.55 -15.04
C TYR A 213 -21.14 -4.92 -14.76
N GLN A 214 -21.92 -3.99 -14.20
CA GLN A 214 -23.35 -4.22 -13.95
C GLN A 214 -24.15 -4.38 -15.25
N GLN A 215 -25.10 -5.30 -15.23
CA GLN A 215 -26.08 -5.53 -16.29
C GLN A 215 -27.41 -4.84 -15.95
N ALA A 216 -28.27 -4.66 -16.96
CA ALA A 216 -29.55 -3.97 -16.79
C ALA A 216 -30.50 -4.65 -15.77
N ASP A 217 -30.33 -5.95 -15.53
CA ASP A 217 -31.10 -6.74 -14.56
C ASP A 217 -30.43 -6.88 -13.19
N GLY A 218 -29.31 -6.19 -12.95
CA GLY A 218 -28.58 -6.19 -11.69
C GLY A 218 -27.54 -7.30 -11.54
N ARG A 219 -27.39 -8.20 -12.51
CA ARG A 219 -26.26 -9.15 -12.53
C ARG A 219 -24.93 -8.41 -12.74
N ILE A 220 -23.85 -9.01 -12.27
CA ILE A 220 -22.50 -8.48 -12.46
C ILE A 220 -21.73 -9.41 -13.40
N GLU A 221 -21.28 -8.90 -14.54
CA GLU A 221 -20.37 -9.65 -15.41
C GLU A 221 -19.00 -9.80 -14.73
N ILE A 222 -18.42 -11.00 -14.81
CA ILE A 222 -17.10 -11.27 -14.26
C ILE A 222 -16.05 -10.99 -15.34
N PRO A 223 -15.09 -10.06 -15.09
CA PRO A 223 -13.99 -9.80 -16.02
C PRO A 223 -13.28 -11.10 -16.41
N GLU A 224 -12.92 -11.23 -17.70
CA GLU A 224 -12.35 -12.47 -18.24
C GLU A 224 -11.17 -13.00 -17.41
N VAL A 225 -10.28 -12.11 -16.98
CA VAL A 225 -9.09 -12.45 -16.17
C VAL A 225 -9.41 -13.02 -14.79
N LEU A 226 -10.62 -12.78 -14.26
CA LEU A 226 -11.07 -13.31 -12.97
C LEU A 226 -11.85 -14.63 -13.11
N ARG A 227 -12.37 -14.97 -14.29
CA ARG A 227 -13.14 -16.21 -14.50
C ARG A 227 -12.37 -17.48 -14.08
N PRO A 228 -11.05 -17.64 -14.37
CA PRO A 228 -10.29 -18.80 -13.90
C PRO A 228 -10.25 -18.94 -12.36
N TYR A 229 -10.27 -17.82 -11.64
CA TYR A 229 -10.31 -17.79 -10.17
C TYR A 229 -11.73 -18.08 -9.62
N MET A 230 -12.74 -17.93 -10.48
CA MET A 230 -14.17 -18.11 -10.17
C MET A 230 -14.74 -19.41 -10.79
N ARG A 231 -13.90 -20.42 -11.04
CA ARG A 231 -14.30 -21.71 -11.66
C ARG A 231 -15.00 -21.56 -13.01
N GLY A 232 -14.64 -20.54 -13.78
CA GLY A 232 -15.22 -20.24 -15.09
C GLY A 232 -16.57 -19.53 -15.03
N LEU A 233 -17.04 -19.12 -13.85
CA LEU A 233 -18.29 -18.37 -13.72
C LEU A 233 -18.21 -17.05 -14.51
N GLU A 234 -19.27 -16.75 -15.26
CA GLU A 234 -19.32 -15.59 -16.17
C GLU A 234 -20.11 -14.41 -15.58
N TYR A 235 -21.09 -14.69 -14.73
CA TYR A 235 -21.94 -13.67 -14.07
C TYR A 235 -22.19 -14.03 -12.60
N ILE A 236 -22.37 -13.01 -11.77
CA ILE A 236 -22.91 -13.12 -10.41
C ILE A 236 -24.37 -12.63 -10.43
N GLY A 237 -25.29 -13.47 -9.94
CA GLY A 237 -26.72 -13.17 -9.84
C GLY A 237 -27.60 -14.06 -10.70
#